data_AF-A0A7X9ZWA0-F1
#
_entry.id   AF-A0A7X9ZWA0-F1
#
_cell.length_a   1.000
_cell.length_b   1.000
_cell.length_c   1.000
_cell.angle_alpha   90.00
_cell.angle_beta   90.00
_cell.angle_gamma   90.00
#
_symmetry.space_group_name_H-M   'P 1'
#
loop_
_entity.id
_entity.type
_entity.pdbx_description
1 polymer ?
#
loop_
_entity_poly.entity_id
_entity_poly.type
_entity_poly.pdbx_seq_one_letter_code
_entity_poly.pdbx_strand_id
1 'polypeptide(L)'
;MTKLNTRYRWPSSYLRLTRSRALEASLLFASIACLVGTSAAHATIASTPHYVPAQNIPCSYGLSADDLKSAGPAITHAPRPNAIVRASVDERGQIADAVVEVSSGNPAFDNLALQAARRAQCRPFTGVDNRPVAVETNFNFDLPRTEANAAPSGAGANASAGVGFTPAANNPAYADLARLPSFPAGPASPSLLSTALPFLPGSKPLDATELAQRFGLPPDSSKAKLLTEWAQKLTADPDIRRAYLSSDNNPTTVGPVALERALNMVNGMARISQQDRDQVLSLTTRALNNAPPDCGGLRNLQQITSRYLSMETESDAELRAQLQAMFNLIKQSTQTTPPPTVTPGERLRGQLALSASIADTLNRDPSAADDLGLLTSGRQAELSPEAWCKAMRVYRHAFDTMPQTAREWITLGELDNSRRSTSLLITALKNLSVAASRYQAAAAQTASAPKVFDYAQLVRQRVQPNIVWNGKVDHRETVVEVHCTSTGNLESVKIVRSSGDRSWDKAAVEAIKRSDPMPRDENGETPRSFTITLRPGV
;
A
#
# COMPACT_ATOMS: atom_id res chain seq x y z
N MET A 1 -19.38 11.13 -66.73
CA MET A 1 -19.03 12.38 -66.02
C MET A 1 -19.12 12.12 -64.52
N THR A 2 -18.13 12.26 -63.64
CA THR A 2 -16.67 12.41 -63.74
C THR A 2 -16.11 12.06 -62.35
N LYS A 3 -15.08 11.21 -62.28
CA LYS A 3 -14.26 10.96 -61.09
C LYS A 3 -13.37 12.18 -60.79
N LEU A 4 -13.24 12.56 -59.52
CA LEU A 4 -12.14 13.35 -58.93
C LEU A 4 -12.06 12.85 -57.47
N ASN A 5 -11.08 12.08 -56.99
CA ASN A 5 -9.62 12.08 -57.13
C ASN A 5 -8.96 13.40 -56.73
N THR A 6 -8.87 13.62 -55.41
CA THR A 6 -7.95 14.59 -54.81
C THR A 6 -7.09 13.87 -53.78
N ARG A 7 -5.86 13.58 -54.22
CA ARG A 7 -4.73 13.22 -53.35
C ARG A 7 -4.37 14.44 -52.51
N TYR A 8 -4.46 14.34 -51.19
CA TYR A 8 -3.66 15.19 -50.30
C TYR A 8 -2.40 14.42 -49.88
N ARG A 9 -1.30 14.88 -50.45
CA ARG A 9 0.07 14.40 -50.30
C ARG A 9 0.64 15.09 -49.06
N TRP A 10 0.75 14.37 -47.94
CA TRP A 10 1.50 14.86 -46.78
C TRP A 10 3.00 14.67 -47.03
N PRO A 11 3.85 15.67 -46.73
CA PRO A 11 5.29 15.58 -46.95
C PRO A 11 5.92 14.56 -46.00
N SER A 12 6.69 13.64 -46.61
CA SER A 12 7.55 12.66 -45.95
C SER A 12 8.75 13.39 -45.35
N SER A 13 8.64 13.76 -44.08
CA SER A 13 9.74 14.20 -43.23
C SER A 13 9.28 14.01 -41.78
N TYR A 14 10.14 13.43 -40.93
CA TYR A 14 9.87 12.97 -39.55
C TYR A 14 9.34 11.56 -39.37
N LEU A 15 10.13 10.56 -39.79
CA LEU A 15 10.12 9.23 -39.17
C LEU A 15 11.55 8.65 -39.13
N ARG A 16 12.38 9.27 -38.29
CA ARG A 16 13.52 8.62 -37.63
C ARG A 16 13.54 9.05 -36.17
N LEU A 17 12.55 8.59 -35.42
CA LEU A 17 12.70 8.42 -33.99
C LEU A 17 13.10 6.96 -33.78
N THR A 18 14.31 6.79 -33.27
CA THR A 18 14.92 5.51 -32.95
C THR A 18 14.02 4.70 -32.01
N ARG A 19 13.94 3.38 -32.25
CA ARG A 19 13.18 2.39 -31.46
C ARG A 19 13.41 2.46 -29.93
N SER A 20 14.43 3.18 -29.47
CA SER A 20 14.74 3.38 -28.05
C SER A 20 13.73 4.26 -27.31
N ARG A 21 13.14 5.28 -27.96
CA ARG A 21 12.23 6.24 -27.28
C ARG A 21 10.78 5.77 -27.16
N ALA A 22 10.35 4.83 -28.00
CA ALA A 22 9.02 4.21 -27.88
C ALA A 22 8.92 3.23 -26.69
N LEU A 23 10.06 2.62 -26.31
CA LEU A 23 10.16 1.80 -25.10
C LEU A 23 10.23 2.66 -23.83
N GLU A 24 10.92 3.81 -23.87
CA GLU A 24 10.93 4.76 -22.73
C GLU A 24 9.55 5.39 -22.48
N ALA A 25 8.77 5.71 -23.52
CA ALA A 25 7.42 6.23 -23.37
C ALA A 25 6.42 5.17 -22.83
N SER A 26 6.63 3.89 -23.16
CA SER A 26 5.80 2.79 -22.65
C SER A 26 6.13 2.44 -21.19
N LEU A 27 7.39 2.61 -20.77
CA LEU A 27 7.83 2.47 -19.38
C LEU A 27 7.39 3.65 -18.49
N LEU A 28 7.29 4.87 -19.04
CA LEU A 28 6.75 6.03 -18.33
C LEU A 28 5.23 5.94 -18.10
N PHE A 29 4.47 5.39 -19.06
CA PHE A 29 3.02 5.17 -18.87
C PHE A 29 2.71 3.96 -17.98
N ALA A 30 3.53 2.90 -18.00
CA ALA A 30 3.41 1.79 -17.06
C ALA A 30 3.77 2.19 -15.61
N SER A 31 4.62 3.20 -15.42
CA SER A 31 5.00 3.70 -14.09
C SER A 31 3.93 4.60 -13.43
N ILE A 32 2.99 5.16 -14.21
CA ILE A 32 1.87 5.96 -13.67
C ILE A 32 0.62 5.09 -13.44
N ALA A 33 0.49 3.95 -14.13
CA ALA A 33 -0.63 3.02 -13.96
C ALA A 33 -0.42 1.95 -12.86
N CYS A 34 0.81 1.73 -12.39
CA CYS A 34 1.11 0.81 -11.26
C CYS A 34 0.98 1.44 -9.87
N LEU A 35 0.32 2.61 -9.74
CA LEU A 35 -0.04 3.19 -8.44
C LEU A 35 -1.28 2.55 -7.79
N VAL A 36 -1.79 1.45 -8.34
CA VAL A 36 -2.88 0.66 -7.75
C VAL A 36 -2.45 -0.79 -7.61
N GLY A 37 -2.25 -1.21 -6.36
CA GLY A 37 -2.29 -2.61 -5.96
C GLY A 37 -0.97 -3.39 -6.07
N THR A 38 -0.09 -3.25 -5.08
CA THR A 38 0.64 -4.40 -4.51
C THR A 38 0.95 -4.12 -3.04
N SER A 39 0.42 -4.98 -2.18
CA SER A 39 0.68 -5.06 -0.75
C SER A 39 2.12 -5.55 -0.48
N ALA A 40 2.86 -4.80 0.32
CA ALA A 40 4.04 -5.28 1.02
C ALA A 40 4.05 -4.72 2.45
N ALA A 41 4.24 -5.63 3.39
CA ALA A 41 4.17 -5.44 4.83
C ALA A 41 5.23 -4.47 5.38
N HIS A 42 4.92 -3.93 6.55
CA HIS A 42 5.65 -2.89 7.27
C HIS A 42 7.03 -3.33 7.77
N ALA A 43 7.95 -2.38 7.86
CA ALA A 43 9.00 -2.36 8.88
C ALA A 43 9.27 -0.91 9.32
N THR A 44 8.87 -0.60 10.55
CA THR A 44 9.13 0.65 11.29
C THR A 44 10.56 0.61 11.86
N ILE A 45 11.21 1.77 12.02
CA ILE A 45 12.33 1.96 12.95
C ILE A 45 12.09 3.26 13.74
N ALA A 46 11.04 3.25 14.56
CA ALA A 46 11.21 3.56 15.98
C ALA A 46 11.28 2.18 16.62
N SER A 47 12.27 1.91 17.48
CA SER A 47 12.54 0.61 18.12
C SER A 47 11.30 -0.29 18.10
N THR A 48 11.18 -1.10 17.04
CA THR A 48 9.95 -1.81 16.77
C THR A 48 9.77 -2.82 17.88
N PRO A 49 8.57 -2.92 18.46
CA PRO A 49 8.32 -4.03 19.36
C PRO A 49 8.65 -5.31 18.60
N HIS A 50 9.58 -6.10 19.13
CA HIS A 50 9.92 -7.36 18.49
C HIS A 50 8.67 -8.25 18.51
N TYR A 51 8.31 -8.81 17.36
CA TYR A 51 7.21 -9.76 17.30
C TYR A 51 7.60 -11.04 18.04
N VAL A 52 6.78 -11.44 19.00
CA VAL A 52 6.94 -12.67 19.78
C VAL A 52 5.65 -13.50 19.65
N PRO A 53 5.73 -14.76 19.19
CA PRO A 53 4.57 -15.65 19.15
C PRO A 53 3.88 -15.76 20.51
N ALA A 54 2.55 -15.83 20.54
CA ALA A 54 1.79 -15.79 21.80
C ALA A 54 2.11 -16.94 22.77
N GLN A 55 2.64 -18.07 22.27
CA GLN A 55 3.14 -19.16 23.12
C GLN A 55 4.43 -18.82 23.89
N ASN A 56 5.16 -17.78 23.46
CA ASN A 56 6.47 -17.40 23.97
C ASN A 56 6.44 -16.10 24.79
N ILE A 57 5.28 -15.46 24.94
CA ILE A 57 5.09 -14.26 25.75
C ILE A 57 4.37 -14.62 27.05
N PRO A 58 4.75 -14.05 28.21
CA PRO A 58 4.13 -14.37 29.50
C PRO A 58 2.79 -13.64 29.67
N CYS A 59 1.84 -13.91 28.77
CA CYS A 59 0.48 -13.37 28.79
C CYS A 59 -0.56 -14.47 29.03
N SER A 60 -1.52 -14.19 29.90
CA SER A 60 -2.76 -14.97 30.03
C SER A 60 -3.90 -14.21 29.36
N TYR A 61 -4.57 -14.87 28.42
CA TYR A 61 -5.70 -14.31 27.68
C TYR A 61 -6.70 -15.42 27.34
N GLY A 62 -7.95 -15.04 27.09
CA GLY A 62 -9.03 -15.96 26.75
C GLY A 62 -10.39 -15.30 26.92
N LEU A 63 -11.43 -15.96 26.42
CA LEU A 63 -12.82 -15.53 26.63
C LEU A 63 -13.29 -16.04 27.99
N SER A 64 -13.90 -15.17 28.80
CA SER A 64 -14.53 -15.59 30.05
C SER A 64 -15.91 -16.23 29.80
N ALA A 65 -16.42 -16.95 30.80
CA ALA A 65 -17.76 -17.50 30.74
C ALA A 65 -18.84 -16.41 30.59
N ASP A 66 -18.60 -15.22 31.15
CA ASP A 66 -19.52 -14.08 31.04
C ASP A 66 -19.45 -13.42 29.66
N ASP A 67 -18.27 -13.38 29.05
CA ASP A 67 -18.09 -12.94 27.65
C ASP A 67 -18.92 -13.82 26.70
N LEU A 68 -18.85 -15.13 26.87
CA LEU A 68 -19.61 -16.10 26.06
C LEU A 68 -21.12 -16.01 26.31
N LYS A 69 -21.56 -15.77 27.55
CA LYS A 69 -22.99 -15.55 27.87
C LYS A 69 -23.50 -14.24 27.27
N SER A 70 -22.70 -13.17 27.32
CA SER A 70 -23.07 -11.85 26.82
C SER A 70 -23.28 -11.81 25.31
N ALA A 71 -22.57 -12.66 24.58
CA ALA A 71 -22.59 -12.67 23.13
C ALA A 71 -23.73 -13.54 22.54
N GLY A 72 -24.42 -14.34 23.36
CA GLY A 72 -25.70 -14.98 23.02
C GLY A 72 -25.68 -15.88 21.78
N PRO A 73 -26.85 -16.21 21.17
CA PRO A 73 -26.92 -17.02 19.94
C PRO A 73 -26.37 -16.30 18.71
N ALA A 74 -26.02 -15.00 18.80
CA ALA A 74 -25.44 -14.25 17.70
C ALA A 74 -24.06 -14.78 17.27
N ILE A 75 -23.39 -15.56 18.13
CA ILE A 75 -22.08 -16.16 17.86
C ILE A 75 -22.15 -17.38 16.92
N THR A 76 -23.33 -18.00 16.74
CA THR A 76 -23.46 -19.29 16.04
C THR A 76 -23.33 -19.22 14.52
N HIS A 77 -23.13 -18.03 13.95
CA HIS A 77 -23.09 -17.80 12.49
C HIS A 77 -21.81 -17.08 12.03
N ALA A 78 -20.66 -17.38 12.63
CA ALA A 78 -19.39 -16.86 12.14
C ALA A 78 -18.88 -17.66 10.92
N PRO A 79 -18.53 -17.00 9.79
CA PRO A 79 -17.91 -17.66 8.64
C PRO A 79 -16.55 -18.31 8.96
N ARG A 80 -15.88 -17.84 10.02
CA ARG A 80 -14.61 -18.41 10.50
C ARG A 80 -14.71 -18.80 11.98
N PRO A 81 -14.01 -19.88 12.39
CA PRO A 81 -14.08 -20.37 13.76
C PRO A 81 -13.28 -19.53 14.76
N ASN A 82 -12.54 -18.52 14.30
CA ASN A 82 -11.61 -17.77 15.16
C ASN A 82 -11.43 -16.30 14.74
N ALA A 83 -11.00 -15.49 15.70
CA ALA A 83 -10.55 -14.10 15.51
C ALA A 83 -9.13 -13.94 16.06
N ILE A 84 -8.26 -13.24 15.32
CA ILE A 84 -6.88 -12.96 15.73
C ILE A 84 -6.73 -11.49 16.04
N VAL A 85 -6.28 -11.18 17.26
CA VAL A 85 -6.05 -9.81 17.72
C VAL A 85 -4.55 -9.61 17.91
N ARG A 86 -3.98 -8.64 17.18
CA ARG A 86 -2.61 -8.19 17.39
C ARG A 86 -2.57 -7.23 18.57
N ALA A 87 -1.80 -7.57 19.59
CA ALA A 87 -1.63 -6.80 20.81
C ALA A 87 -0.19 -6.29 20.93
N SER A 88 -0.04 -5.03 21.33
CA SER A 88 1.24 -4.43 21.71
C SER A 88 1.33 -4.41 23.23
N VAL A 89 2.35 -5.08 23.77
CA VAL A 89 2.65 -5.14 25.20
C VAL A 89 3.83 -4.23 25.47
N ASP A 90 3.68 -3.29 26.39
CA ASP A 90 4.74 -2.35 26.76
C ASP A 90 5.79 -2.99 27.70
N GLU A 91 6.83 -2.21 28.02
CA GLU A 91 7.92 -2.60 28.93
C GLU A 91 7.44 -2.95 30.35
N ARG A 92 6.22 -2.59 30.73
CA ARG A 92 5.61 -2.89 32.04
C ARG A 92 4.69 -4.12 31.99
N GLY A 93 4.53 -4.75 30.83
CA GLY A 93 3.58 -5.84 30.65
C GLY A 93 2.13 -5.37 30.50
N GLN A 94 1.89 -4.10 30.19
CA GLN A 94 0.54 -3.58 29.94
C GLN A 94 0.22 -3.59 28.45
N ILE A 95 -1.04 -3.84 28.10
CA ILE A 95 -1.51 -3.76 26.72
C ILE A 95 -1.61 -2.29 26.32
N ALA A 96 -0.68 -1.83 25.48
CA ALA A 96 -0.64 -0.46 24.97
C ALA A 96 -1.59 -0.26 23.78
N ASP A 97 -1.75 -1.29 22.94
CA ASP A 97 -2.66 -1.31 21.80
C ASP A 97 -3.18 -2.71 21.53
N ALA A 98 -4.37 -2.81 20.95
CA ALA A 98 -4.95 -4.06 20.48
C ALA A 98 -5.82 -3.77 19.25
N VAL A 99 -5.61 -4.53 18.18
CA VAL A 99 -6.32 -4.39 16.90
C VAL A 99 -6.67 -5.77 16.35
N VAL A 100 -7.89 -5.95 15.85
CA VAL A 100 -8.29 -7.17 15.15
C VAL A 100 -7.51 -7.25 13.84
N GLU A 101 -6.61 -8.24 13.74
CA GLU A 101 -5.81 -8.50 12.54
C GLU A 101 -6.53 -9.46 11.59
N VAL A 102 -7.22 -10.46 12.15
CA VAL A 102 -8.07 -11.38 11.39
C VAL A 102 -9.46 -11.42 12.00
N SER A 103 -10.43 -10.91 11.24
CA SER A 103 -11.85 -10.96 11.59
C SER A 103 -12.40 -12.38 11.47
N SER A 104 -13.28 -12.76 12.39
CA SER A 104 -14.10 -13.98 12.34
C SER A 104 -15.24 -13.92 11.32
N GLY A 105 -15.52 -12.72 10.77
CA GLY A 105 -16.71 -12.41 9.99
C GLY A 105 -17.96 -12.14 10.85
N ASN A 106 -17.81 -12.12 12.18
CA ASN A 106 -18.87 -11.73 13.10
C ASN A 106 -18.41 -10.56 13.98
N PRO A 107 -18.95 -9.34 13.79
CA PRO A 107 -18.48 -8.15 14.50
C PRO A 107 -18.72 -8.21 16.01
N ALA A 108 -19.72 -8.97 16.48
CA ALA A 108 -19.96 -9.16 17.91
C ALA A 108 -18.83 -10.00 18.54
N PHE A 109 -18.40 -11.06 17.85
CA PHE A 109 -17.30 -11.90 18.31
C PHE A 109 -15.94 -11.20 18.19
N ASP A 110 -15.71 -10.43 17.12
CA ASP A 110 -14.47 -9.66 16.95
C ASP A 110 -14.30 -8.60 18.04
N ASN A 111 -15.40 -7.93 18.42
CA ASN A 111 -15.40 -6.99 19.55
C ASN A 111 -15.13 -7.69 20.89
N LEU A 112 -15.68 -8.90 21.08
CA LEU A 112 -15.44 -9.71 22.27
C LEU A 112 -13.97 -10.12 22.38
N ALA A 113 -13.39 -10.62 21.29
CA ALA A 113 -11.98 -10.97 21.18
C ALA A 113 -11.07 -9.76 21.44
N LEU A 114 -11.43 -8.59 20.90
CA LEU A 114 -10.71 -7.34 21.13
C LEU A 114 -10.76 -6.90 22.61
N GLN A 115 -11.92 -7.01 23.26
CA GLN A 115 -12.06 -6.70 24.69
C GLN A 115 -11.34 -7.71 25.57
N ALA A 116 -11.35 -8.99 25.21
CA ALA A 116 -10.60 -10.03 25.90
C ALA A 116 -9.08 -9.81 25.77
N ALA A 117 -8.58 -9.42 24.60
CA ALA A 117 -7.19 -9.05 24.39
C ALA A 117 -6.75 -7.87 25.26
N ARG A 118 -7.59 -6.84 25.41
CA ARG A 118 -7.30 -5.68 26.28
C ARG A 118 -7.28 -6.01 27.77
N ARG A 119 -7.96 -7.08 28.18
CA ARG A 119 -7.97 -7.60 29.56
C ARG A 119 -6.89 -8.66 29.79
N ALA A 120 -6.07 -8.96 28.79
CA ALA A 120 -4.98 -9.91 28.93
C ALA A 120 -4.03 -9.49 30.06
N GLN A 121 -3.65 -10.45 30.89
CA GLN A 121 -2.71 -10.23 31.98
C GLN A 121 -1.33 -10.65 31.51
N CYS A 122 -0.47 -9.67 31.21
CA CYS A 122 0.89 -9.91 30.77
C CYS A 122 1.89 -9.51 31.86
N ARG A 123 3.02 -10.22 31.92
CA ARG A 123 4.20 -9.78 32.67
C ARG A 123 5.17 -9.06 31.72
N PRO A 124 6.05 -8.17 32.22
CA PRO A 124 7.11 -7.57 31.41
C PRO A 124 7.90 -8.63 30.64
N PHE A 125 8.04 -8.46 29.33
CA PHE A 125 8.86 -9.34 28.50
C PHE A 125 10.31 -8.86 28.55
N THR A 126 11.23 -9.76 28.92
CA THR A 126 12.66 -9.45 29.00
C THR A 126 13.37 -9.86 27.72
N GLY A 127 14.08 -8.92 27.10
CA GLY A 127 14.93 -9.18 25.94
C GLY A 127 16.18 -10.01 26.30
N VAL A 128 16.99 -10.34 25.29
CA VAL A 128 18.22 -11.14 25.45
C VAL A 128 19.27 -10.48 26.36
N ASP A 129 19.16 -9.17 26.58
CA ASP A 129 19.97 -8.36 27.48
C ASP A 129 19.39 -8.26 28.91
N ASN A 130 18.35 -9.04 29.21
CA ASN A 130 17.63 -9.08 30.48
C ASN A 130 16.95 -7.75 30.86
N ARG A 131 16.66 -6.88 29.87
CA ARG A 131 15.93 -5.64 30.06
C ARG A 131 14.48 -5.78 29.59
N PRO A 132 13.51 -5.11 30.24
CA PRO A 132 12.14 -5.07 29.74
C PRO A 132 12.09 -4.39 28.37
N VAL A 133 11.42 -5.02 27.41
CA VAL A 133 11.24 -4.49 26.06
C VAL A 133 9.79 -4.61 25.64
N ALA A 134 9.30 -3.62 24.91
CA ALA A 134 7.98 -3.70 24.29
C ALA A 134 7.97 -4.77 23.19
N VAL A 135 6.88 -5.52 23.09
CA VAL A 135 6.72 -6.62 22.13
C VAL A 135 5.33 -6.63 21.51
N GLU A 136 5.26 -7.15 20.28
CA GLU A 136 3.98 -7.40 19.59
C GLU A 136 3.68 -8.90 19.58
N THR A 137 2.41 -9.26 19.76
CA THR A 137 1.96 -10.65 19.75
C THR A 137 0.55 -10.80 19.19
N ASN A 138 0.20 -12.01 18.76
CA ASN A 138 -1.10 -12.33 18.18
C ASN A 138 -1.88 -13.28 19.09
N PHE A 139 -2.93 -12.77 19.72
CA PHE A 139 -3.86 -13.57 20.52
C PHE A 139 -4.91 -14.20 19.60
N ASN A 140 -5.00 -15.54 19.61
CA ASN A 140 -6.02 -16.28 18.89
C ASN A 140 -7.20 -16.58 19.81
N PHE A 141 -8.42 -16.21 19.40
CA PHE A 141 -9.66 -16.50 20.12
C PHE A 141 -10.53 -17.41 19.28
N ASP A 142 -10.75 -18.63 19.77
CA ASP A 142 -11.56 -19.64 19.09
C ASP A 142 -13.01 -19.64 19.61
N LEU A 143 -13.93 -19.92 18.71
CA LEU A 143 -15.34 -20.12 19.03
C LEU A 143 -15.56 -21.50 19.67
N PRO A 144 -16.25 -21.57 20.82
CA PRO A 144 -16.67 -22.87 21.36
C PRO A 144 -17.70 -23.47 20.40
N ARG A 145 -17.30 -24.55 19.71
CA ARG A 145 -18.25 -25.33 18.90
C ARG A 145 -19.26 -25.98 19.84
N THR A 146 -20.54 -25.67 19.66
CA THR A 146 -21.62 -26.47 20.24
C THR A 146 -21.62 -27.83 19.55
N GLU A 147 -21.00 -28.82 20.18
CA GLU A 147 -21.14 -30.23 19.79
C GLU A 147 -22.59 -30.67 20.05
N ALA A 148 -23.47 -30.42 19.09
CA ALA A 148 -24.69 -31.19 18.93
C ALA A 148 -24.29 -32.57 18.37
N ASN A 149 -23.80 -33.44 19.25
CA ASN A 149 -23.90 -34.92 19.24
C ASN A 149 -22.88 -35.51 20.23
N ALA A 150 -23.20 -35.46 21.52
CA ALA A 150 -22.54 -36.30 22.51
C ALA A 150 -23.34 -37.60 22.67
N ALA A 151 -22.72 -38.73 22.37
CA ALA A 151 -23.00 -40.00 23.04
C ALA A 151 -21.71 -40.45 23.77
N PRO A 152 -21.82 -41.10 24.94
CA PRO A 152 -20.84 -40.92 26.00
C PRO A 152 -19.84 -42.08 26.07
N SER A 153 -18.59 -41.75 26.40
CA SER A 153 -17.69 -42.70 27.06
C SER A 153 -16.81 -41.92 28.03
N GLY A 154 -16.95 -42.24 29.31
CA GLY A 154 -16.44 -41.43 30.41
C GLY A 154 -15.03 -41.75 30.86
N ALA A 155 -14.79 -41.25 32.07
CA ALA A 155 -13.68 -41.48 32.99
C ALA A 155 -12.46 -40.56 32.86
N GLY A 156 -12.31 -39.71 33.89
CA GLY A 156 -11.04 -39.65 34.62
C GLY A 156 -10.28 -38.34 34.52
N ALA A 157 -10.30 -37.58 35.61
CA ALA A 157 -9.42 -36.45 35.88
C ALA A 157 -7.92 -36.81 35.78
N ASN A 158 -7.10 -35.92 35.23
CA ASN A 158 -6.08 -35.16 35.97
C ASN A 158 -5.08 -34.45 35.04
N ALA A 159 -4.83 -33.18 35.38
CA ALA A 159 -3.55 -32.49 35.43
C ALA A 159 -2.49 -32.69 34.31
N SER A 160 -2.20 -31.56 33.67
CA SER A 160 -0.88 -31.04 33.30
C SER A 160 -0.01 -31.76 32.25
N ALA A 161 0.54 -30.91 31.38
CA ALA A 161 1.79 -31.02 30.63
C ALA A 161 1.75 -31.63 29.22
N GLY A 162 2.18 -30.79 28.26
CA GLY A 162 3.10 -31.20 27.19
C GLY A 162 2.47 -31.66 25.88
N VAL A 163 2.38 -30.75 24.91
CA VAL A 163 2.42 -31.08 23.47
C VAL A 163 3.17 -29.93 22.80
N GLY A 164 4.34 -30.08 22.17
CA GLY A 164 4.82 -31.19 21.36
C GLY A 164 4.74 -30.76 19.89
N PHE A 165 5.75 -30.05 19.40
CA PHE A 165 5.89 -29.68 18.00
C PHE A 165 6.27 -30.88 17.14
N THR A 166 5.61 -31.07 15.99
CA THR A 166 6.25 -31.59 14.77
C THR A 166 5.58 -30.99 13.52
N PRO A 167 6.34 -30.60 12.48
CA PRO A 167 5.85 -29.95 11.26
C PRO A 167 5.59 -30.97 10.15
N ALA A 168 4.62 -30.71 9.26
CA ALA A 168 4.49 -31.40 7.99
C ALA A 168 4.08 -30.43 6.88
N ALA A 169 4.98 -30.32 5.91
CA ALA A 169 4.78 -29.68 4.63
C ALA A 169 3.96 -30.57 3.68
N ASN A 170 3.44 -29.93 2.63
CA ASN A 170 2.86 -30.46 1.39
C ASN A 170 1.39 -30.90 1.41
N ASN A 171 0.52 -30.04 0.86
CA ASN A 171 -0.35 -30.50 -0.24
C ASN A 171 -0.83 -29.34 -1.15
N PRO A 172 -1.12 -29.63 -2.43
CA PRO A 172 -1.27 -28.67 -3.51
C PRO A 172 -2.70 -28.16 -3.61
N ALA A 173 -2.88 -26.85 -3.43
CA ALA A 173 -4.09 -26.13 -3.78
C ALA A 173 -3.72 -24.71 -4.24
N TYR A 174 -2.81 -24.62 -5.22
CA TYR A 174 -2.57 -23.41 -6.01
C TYR A 174 -3.18 -23.60 -7.39
N ALA A 175 -4.50 -23.68 -7.43
CA ALA A 175 -5.27 -23.64 -8.67
C ALA A 175 -6.65 -23.05 -8.41
N ASP A 176 -6.74 -21.93 -7.68
CA ASP A 176 -7.94 -21.08 -7.72
C ASP A 176 -7.70 -19.64 -7.20
N LEU A 177 -6.68 -18.96 -7.73
CA LEU A 177 -6.46 -17.52 -7.46
C LEU A 177 -7.43 -16.59 -8.21
N ALA A 178 -8.60 -17.07 -8.61
CA ALA A 178 -9.62 -16.31 -9.30
C ALA A 178 -10.91 -16.14 -8.47
N ARG A 179 -10.79 -15.77 -7.20
CA ARG A 179 -11.83 -15.06 -6.41
C ARG A 179 -11.30 -14.75 -5.01
N LEU A 180 -10.77 -13.55 -4.81
CA LEU A 180 -10.55 -13.01 -3.47
C LEU A 180 -11.85 -12.35 -2.98
N PRO A 181 -12.31 -12.63 -1.74
CA PRO A 181 -13.38 -11.88 -1.10
C PRO A 181 -12.86 -10.51 -0.65
N SER A 182 -13.63 -9.46 -0.97
CA SER A 182 -13.39 -8.07 -0.62
C SER A 182 -13.52 -7.85 0.90
N PHE A 183 -12.47 -7.37 1.56
CA PHE A 183 -12.51 -6.92 2.95
C PHE A 183 -13.15 -5.52 3.05
N PRO A 184 -13.87 -5.22 4.16
CA PRO A 184 -14.35 -3.87 4.44
C PRO A 184 -13.16 -2.97 4.86
N ALA A 185 -13.05 -1.82 4.20
CA ALA A 185 -12.14 -0.70 4.47
C ALA A 185 -10.66 -1.07 4.70
N GLY A 186 -9.93 -1.35 3.61
CA GLY A 186 -8.47 -1.24 3.62
C GLY A 186 -8.00 0.23 3.75
N PRO A 187 -6.74 0.49 4.14
CA PRO A 187 -6.14 1.82 4.30
C PRO A 187 -5.94 2.60 2.98
N ALA A 188 -6.73 2.29 1.93
CA ALA A 188 -6.64 2.86 0.59
C ALA A 188 -7.90 3.61 0.13
N SER A 189 -8.92 3.76 0.98
CA SER A 189 -10.00 4.73 0.74
C SER A 189 -9.55 6.09 1.28
N PRO A 190 -9.55 7.18 0.47
CA PRO A 190 -9.33 8.52 1.00
C PRO A 190 -10.34 8.78 2.12
N SER A 191 -9.92 9.46 3.19
CA SER A 191 -10.81 9.78 4.30
C SER A 191 -12.08 10.45 3.75
N LEU A 192 -13.24 10.10 4.29
CA LEU A 192 -14.51 10.67 3.84
C LEU A 192 -14.63 12.16 4.19
N LEU A 193 -13.76 12.67 5.07
CA LEU A 193 -13.61 14.11 5.37
C LEU A 193 -12.40 14.74 4.70
N SER A 194 -11.75 14.04 3.77
CA SER A 194 -10.63 14.56 3.01
C SER A 194 -11.03 15.89 2.40
N THR A 195 -10.35 16.96 2.82
CA THR A 195 -10.64 18.27 2.27
C THR A 195 -9.91 18.42 0.95
N ALA A 196 -10.70 18.58 -0.09
CA ALA A 196 -10.19 18.91 -1.39
C ALA A 196 -9.83 20.40 -1.43
N LEU A 197 -8.55 20.74 -1.37
CA LEU A 197 -8.15 22.14 -1.52
C LEU A 197 -8.30 22.53 -2.99
N PRO A 198 -9.07 23.59 -3.32
CA PRO A 198 -9.29 23.97 -4.71
C PRO A 198 -8.00 24.34 -5.43
N PHE A 199 -6.98 24.74 -4.68
CA PHE A 199 -5.63 24.97 -5.17
C PHE A 199 -4.61 24.39 -4.19
N LEU A 200 -3.57 23.77 -4.73
CA LEU A 200 -2.37 23.42 -4.00
C LEU A 200 -1.23 24.25 -4.61
N PRO A 201 -0.43 24.97 -3.80
CA PRO A 201 0.70 25.70 -4.34
C PRO A 201 1.68 24.72 -4.99
N GLY A 202 1.80 24.81 -6.31
CA GLY A 202 2.70 24.02 -7.14
C GLY A 202 3.98 24.77 -7.48
N SER A 203 4.82 24.19 -8.33
CA SER A 203 6.06 24.84 -8.81
C SER A 203 5.81 26.02 -9.75
N LYS A 204 4.59 26.16 -10.29
CA LYS A 204 4.19 27.33 -11.08
C LYS A 204 3.60 28.41 -10.17
N PRO A 205 3.95 29.70 -10.37
CA PRO A 205 3.34 30.79 -9.64
C PRO A 205 1.82 30.81 -9.88
N LEU A 206 1.06 31.16 -8.83
CA LEU A 206 -0.39 31.25 -8.89
C LEU A 206 -0.79 32.46 -9.73
N ASP A 207 -1.57 32.24 -10.79
CA ASP A 207 -2.18 33.32 -11.58
C ASP A 207 -3.57 33.65 -11.01
N ALA A 208 -3.70 34.84 -10.44
CA ALA A 208 -4.95 35.32 -9.86
C ALA A 208 -6.08 35.43 -10.90
N THR A 209 -5.74 35.69 -12.16
CA THR A 209 -6.71 35.80 -13.26
C THR A 209 -7.27 34.42 -13.60
N GLU A 210 -6.40 33.41 -13.68
CA GLU A 210 -6.80 32.01 -13.91
C GLU A 210 -7.67 31.49 -12.75
N LEU A 211 -7.31 31.83 -11.51
CA LEU A 211 -8.11 31.48 -10.33
C LEU A 211 -9.48 32.16 -10.35
N ALA A 212 -9.55 33.46 -10.66
CA ALA A 212 -10.81 34.19 -10.75
C ALA A 212 -11.74 33.57 -11.82
N GLN A 213 -11.20 33.26 -13.00
CA GLN A 213 -11.94 32.59 -14.07
C GLN A 213 -12.46 31.21 -13.62
N ARG A 214 -11.63 30.42 -12.93
CA ARG A 214 -12.00 29.09 -12.44
C ARG A 214 -13.13 29.14 -11.41
N PHE A 215 -13.18 30.18 -10.58
CA PHE A 215 -14.25 30.37 -9.60
C PHE A 215 -15.48 31.12 -10.15
N GLY A 216 -15.50 31.42 -11.47
CA GLY A 216 -16.61 32.12 -12.11
C GLY A 216 -16.71 33.59 -11.73
N LEU A 217 -15.61 34.22 -11.32
CA LEU A 217 -15.61 35.61 -10.84
C LEU A 217 -15.30 36.58 -11.99
N PRO A 218 -16.07 37.68 -12.15
CA PRO A 218 -15.74 38.72 -13.11
C PRO A 218 -14.37 39.35 -12.80
N PRO A 219 -13.51 39.61 -13.81
CA PRO A 219 -12.12 40.06 -13.59
C PRO A 219 -12.01 41.39 -12.83
N ASP A 220 -12.98 42.29 -13.01
CA ASP A 220 -12.99 43.62 -12.35
C ASP A 220 -13.79 43.64 -11.02
N SER A 221 -14.30 42.48 -10.57
CA SER A 221 -15.07 42.39 -9.33
C SER A 221 -14.21 42.63 -8.08
N SER A 222 -14.85 43.04 -6.99
CA SER A 222 -14.19 43.13 -5.67
C SER A 222 -13.60 41.79 -5.23
N LYS A 223 -14.27 40.68 -5.53
CA LYS A 223 -13.79 39.31 -5.26
C LYS A 223 -12.54 38.94 -6.05
N ALA A 224 -12.44 39.33 -7.32
CA ALA A 224 -11.23 39.12 -8.11
C ALA A 224 -10.04 39.92 -7.55
N LYS A 225 -10.28 41.13 -7.02
CA LYS A 225 -9.26 41.89 -6.29
C LYS A 225 -8.81 41.15 -5.02
N LEU A 226 -9.74 40.58 -4.24
CA LEU A 226 -9.40 39.78 -3.06
C LEU A 226 -8.52 38.57 -3.41
N LEU A 227 -8.81 37.85 -4.50
CA LEU A 227 -7.96 36.75 -4.97
C LEU A 227 -6.56 37.22 -5.38
N THR A 228 -6.47 38.39 -6.01
CA THR A 228 -5.20 38.99 -6.43
C THR A 228 -4.35 39.36 -5.20
N GLU A 229 -4.94 40.05 -4.23
CA GLU A 229 -4.28 40.39 -2.96
C GLU A 229 -3.81 39.13 -2.21
N TRP A 230 -4.65 38.10 -2.18
CA TRP A 230 -4.34 36.84 -1.53
C TRP A 230 -3.20 36.07 -2.24
N ALA A 231 -3.19 36.01 -3.58
CA ALA A 231 -2.11 35.38 -4.35
C ALA A 231 -0.78 36.13 -4.17
N GLN A 232 -0.81 37.47 -4.14
CA GLN A 232 0.35 38.31 -3.81
C GLN A 232 0.85 38.03 -2.40
N LYS A 233 -0.05 37.94 -1.41
CA LYS A 233 0.29 37.62 -0.02
C LYS A 233 0.98 36.25 0.12
N LEU A 234 0.50 35.23 -0.61
CA LEU A 234 1.13 33.91 -0.62
C LEU A 234 2.53 33.93 -1.22
N THR A 235 2.69 34.59 -2.36
CA THR A 235 3.97 34.63 -3.10
C THR A 235 5.03 35.50 -2.42
N ALA A 236 4.59 36.52 -1.66
CA ALA A 236 5.46 37.38 -0.87
C ALA A 236 5.96 36.72 0.43
N ASP A 237 5.29 35.67 0.94
CA ASP A 237 5.69 35.01 2.18
C ASP A 237 6.96 34.15 1.97
N PRO A 238 8.04 34.42 2.72
CA PRO A 238 9.33 33.76 2.49
C PRO A 238 9.30 32.26 2.82
N ASP A 239 8.50 31.83 3.79
CA ASP A 239 8.44 30.42 4.20
C ASP A 239 7.64 29.60 3.19
N ILE A 240 6.51 30.16 2.72
CA ILE A 240 5.69 29.53 1.68
C ILE A 240 6.48 29.40 0.39
N ARG A 241 7.20 30.46 -0.01
CA ARG A 241 8.05 30.44 -1.20
C ARG A 241 9.14 29.37 -1.11
N ARG A 242 9.78 29.22 0.05
CA ARG A 242 10.80 28.18 0.28
C ARG A 242 10.21 26.77 0.23
N ALA A 243 9.03 26.56 0.82
CA ALA A 243 8.43 25.23 0.96
C ALA A 243 7.74 24.71 -0.34
N TYR A 244 7.06 25.59 -1.08
CA TYR A 244 6.18 25.17 -2.18
C TYR A 244 6.56 25.74 -3.55
N LEU A 245 7.07 26.97 -3.61
CA LEU A 245 7.33 27.68 -4.87
C LEU A 245 8.78 27.54 -5.36
N SER A 246 9.63 26.86 -4.60
CA SER A 246 10.99 26.52 -5.01
C SER A 246 10.94 25.33 -5.97
N SER A 247 11.44 25.52 -7.20
CA SER A 247 11.44 24.48 -8.22
C SER A 247 12.61 23.51 -7.99
N ASP A 248 12.33 22.33 -7.47
CA ASP A 248 13.23 21.19 -7.65
C ASP A 248 12.71 20.37 -8.84
N ASN A 249 13.36 20.53 -10.00
CA ASN A 249 12.97 19.89 -11.25
C ASN A 249 13.64 18.51 -11.42
N ASN A 250 14.30 17.99 -10.39
CA ASN A 250 14.98 16.71 -10.45
C ASN A 250 13.97 15.55 -10.42
N PRO A 251 13.82 14.77 -11.51
CA PRO A 251 12.81 13.71 -11.62
C PRO A 251 12.96 12.60 -10.56
N THR A 252 14.14 12.48 -9.93
CA THR A 252 14.36 11.49 -8.85
C THR A 252 13.87 11.97 -7.48
N THR A 253 13.66 13.29 -7.27
CA THR A 253 13.17 13.87 -6.00
C THR A 253 11.70 14.32 -6.07
N VAL A 254 11.12 14.48 -7.27
CA VAL A 254 9.73 14.96 -7.45
C VAL A 254 8.70 14.14 -6.65
N GLY A 255 8.80 12.81 -6.64
CA GLY A 255 7.86 11.93 -5.92
C GLY A 255 7.92 12.10 -4.39
N PRO A 256 9.09 11.89 -3.76
CA PRO A 256 9.27 12.12 -2.33
C PRO A 256 8.90 13.55 -1.88
N VAL A 257 9.26 14.57 -2.66
CA VAL A 257 8.94 15.98 -2.36
C VAL A 257 7.43 16.24 -2.41
N ALA A 258 6.71 15.65 -3.38
CA ALA A 258 5.25 15.77 -3.45
C ALA A 258 4.57 15.14 -2.22
N LEU A 259 5.07 13.99 -1.76
CA LEU A 259 4.55 13.29 -0.59
C LEU A 259 4.82 14.04 0.72
N GLU A 260 6.02 14.61 0.86
CA GLU A 260 6.35 15.46 2.01
C GLU A 260 5.51 16.75 2.03
N ARG A 261 5.24 17.37 0.88
CA ARG A 261 4.32 18.52 0.76
C ARG A 261 2.89 18.15 1.17
N ALA A 262 2.40 16.98 0.76
CA ALA A 262 1.09 16.49 1.18
C ALA A 262 1.03 16.29 2.70
N LEU A 263 2.04 15.66 3.30
CA LEU A 263 2.14 15.49 4.76
C LEU A 263 2.19 16.83 5.49
N ASN A 264 2.95 17.80 4.98
CA ASN A 264 3.01 19.15 5.53
C ASN A 264 1.64 19.83 5.51
N MET A 265 0.86 19.65 4.45
CA MET A 265 -0.49 20.20 4.37
C MET A 265 -1.43 19.57 5.40
N VAL A 266 -1.34 18.26 5.62
CA VAL A 266 -2.10 17.56 6.69
C VAL A 266 -1.70 18.10 8.07
N ASN A 267 -0.40 18.30 8.31
CA ASN A 267 0.08 18.93 9.54
C ASN A 267 -0.42 20.37 9.70
N GLY A 268 -0.43 21.15 8.62
CA GLY A 268 -0.98 22.50 8.59
C GLY A 268 -2.45 22.54 8.99
N MET A 269 -3.26 21.62 8.45
CA MET A 269 -4.69 21.50 8.77
C MET A 269 -4.93 21.23 10.26
N ALA A 270 -4.08 20.42 10.88
CA ALA A 270 -4.18 20.17 12.31
C ALA A 270 -3.79 21.41 13.16
N ARG A 271 -2.96 22.31 12.63
CA ARG A 271 -2.42 23.47 13.37
C ARG A 271 -3.22 24.77 13.24
N ILE A 272 -4.02 24.94 12.18
CA ILE A 272 -4.86 26.14 12.05
C ILE A 272 -5.88 26.24 13.19
N SER A 273 -6.58 27.37 13.31
CA SER A 273 -7.65 27.50 14.29
C SER A 273 -8.81 26.55 13.97
N GLN A 274 -9.62 26.21 14.98
CA GLN A 274 -10.84 25.41 14.78
C GLN A 274 -11.78 26.08 13.77
N GLN A 275 -11.90 27.41 13.82
CA GLN A 275 -12.69 28.18 12.87
C GLN A 275 -12.13 28.07 11.44
N ASP A 276 -10.81 28.20 11.25
CA ASP A 276 -10.20 28.06 9.93
C ASP A 276 -10.38 26.64 9.37
N ARG A 277 -10.27 25.61 10.22
CA ARG A 277 -10.57 24.21 9.84
C ARG A 277 -11.98 24.08 9.32
N ASP A 278 -12.97 24.58 10.08
CA ASP A 278 -14.38 24.54 9.68
C ASP A 278 -14.59 25.28 8.34
N GLN A 279 -13.97 26.45 8.15
CA GLN A 279 -14.04 27.19 6.89
C GLN A 279 -13.51 26.38 5.70
N VAL A 280 -12.32 25.79 5.85
CA VAL A 280 -11.69 25.02 4.78
C VAL A 280 -12.46 23.73 4.48
N LEU A 281 -12.94 23.03 5.52
CA LEU A 281 -13.74 21.83 5.40
C LEU A 281 -15.07 22.09 4.65
N SER A 282 -15.72 23.23 4.94
CA SER A 282 -17.01 23.60 4.33
C SER A 282 -16.97 23.73 2.80
N LEU A 283 -15.79 24.00 2.21
CA LEU A 283 -15.62 24.11 0.77
C LEU A 283 -16.05 22.82 0.05
N THR A 284 -15.78 21.67 0.66
CA THR A 284 -16.13 20.36 0.07
C THR A 284 -17.64 20.15 0.07
N THR A 285 -18.33 20.52 1.15
CA THR A 285 -19.81 20.49 1.22
C THR A 285 -20.42 21.39 0.15
N ARG A 286 -19.89 22.61 0.01
CA ARG A 286 -20.40 23.57 -0.97
C ARG A 286 -20.25 23.06 -2.39
N ALA A 287 -19.09 22.49 -2.72
CA ALA A 287 -18.87 21.89 -4.03
C ALA A 287 -19.82 20.71 -4.30
N LEU A 288 -20.05 19.84 -3.31
CA LEU A 288 -21.00 18.73 -3.44
C LEU A 288 -22.45 19.22 -3.64
N ASN A 289 -22.84 20.31 -2.97
CA ASN A 289 -24.16 20.92 -3.13
C ASN A 289 -24.35 21.60 -4.49
N ASN A 290 -23.29 22.19 -5.03
CA ASN A 290 -23.30 22.81 -6.36
C ASN A 290 -23.24 21.80 -7.51
N ALA A 291 -22.74 20.58 -7.25
CA ALA A 291 -22.61 19.54 -8.25
C ALA A 291 -23.99 18.99 -8.68
N PRO A 292 -24.17 18.49 -9.92
CA PRO A 292 -25.40 17.81 -10.34
C PRO A 292 -25.64 16.53 -9.51
N PRO A 293 -26.84 15.91 -9.55
CA PRO A 293 -27.19 14.78 -8.70
C PRO A 293 -26.16 13.64 -8.69
N ASP A 294 -25.53 13.36 -9.84
CA ASP A 294 -24.52 12.32 -10.05
C ASP A 294 -23.06 12.79 -9.89
N CYS A 295 -22.84 14.01 -9.41
CA CYS A 295 -21.53 14.67 -9.34
C CYS A 295 -20.83 14.73 -10.71
N GLY A 296 -21.58 14.67 -11.82
CA GLY A 296 -21.07 14.62 -13.18
C GLY A 296 -20.26 13.37 -13.47
N GLY A 297 -20.63 12.25 -12.85
CA GLY A 297 -19.93 10.97 -12.93
C GLY A 297 -18.68 10.85 -12.04
N LEU A 298 -18.31 11.92 -11.32
CA LEU A 298 -17.10 11.95 -10.50
C LEU A 298 -17.33 11.29 -9.15
N ARG A 299 -16.38 10.45 -8.72
CA ARG A 299 -16.34 9.82 -7.38
C ARG A 299 -15.07 10.19 -6.61
N ASN A 300 -14.59 11.41 -6.84
CA ASN A 300 -13.37 11.94 -6.25
C ASN A 300 -13.59 13.37 -5.78
N LEU A 301 -13.47 13.59 -4.47
CA LEU A 301 -13.74 14.90 -3.86
C LEU A 301 -12.83 16.01 -4.40
N GLN A 302 -11.57 15.74 -4.71
CA GLN A 302 -10.67 16.73 -5.30
C GLN A 302 -11.16 17.21 -6.66
N GLN A 303 -11.60 16.28 -7.51
CA GLN A 303 -12.13 16.60 -8.84
C GLN A 303 -13.48 17.32 -8.75
N ILE A 304 -14.34 16.90 -7.82
CA ILE A 304 -15.65 17.54 -7.58
C ILE A 304 -15.45 18.97 -7.10
N THR A 305 -14.63 19.19 -6.07
CA THR A 305 -14.33 20.54 -5.57
C THR A 305 -13.67 21.40 -6.62
N SER A 306 -12.74 20.84 -7.39
CA SER A 306 -12.11 21.55 -8.52
C SER A 306 -13.11 22.01 -9.59
N ARG A 307 -14.21 21.27 -9.79
CA ARG A 307 -15.15 21.48 -10.91
C ARG A 307 -16.40 22.25 -10.50
N TYR A 308 -16.87 22.05 -9.27
CA TYR A 308 -18.19 22.53 -8.81
C TYR A 308 -18.11 23.52 -7.65
N LEU A 309 -16.93 23.76 -7.07
CA LEU A 309 -16.80 24.86 -6.12
C LEU A 309 -16.98 26.19 -6.85
N SER A 310 -17.99 26.95 -6.44
CA SER A 310 -18.24 28.31 -6.90
C SER A 310 -18.19 29.26 -5.71
N MET A 311 -17.65 30.46 -5.96
CA MET A 311 -17.54 31.58 -5.03
C MET A 311 -18.44 32.76 -5.46
N GLU A 312 -19.31 32.55 -6.46
CA GLU A 312 -20.12 33.61 -7.03
C GLU A 312 -21.17 34.14 -6.04
N THR A 313 -21.80 33.25 -5.27
CA THR A 313 -22.94 33.58 -4.41
C THR A 313 -22.58 34.02 -3.00
N GLU A 314 -21.31 33.94 -2.60
CA GLU A 314 -20.88 34.34 -1.24
C GLU A 314 -20.66 35.85 -1.12
N SER A 315 -20.62 36.39 0.09
CA SER A 315 -20.22 37.77 0.33
C SER A 315 -18.71 37.96 0.26
N ASP A 316 -18.25 39.17 -0.01
CA ASP A 316 -16.82 39.53 0.05
C ASP A 316 -16.20 39.24 1.42
N ALA A 317 -16.99 39.32 2.50
CA ALA A 317 -16.54 39.00 3.85
C ALA A 317 -16.29 37.49 4.02
N GLU A 318 -17.18 36.65 3.50
CA GLU A 318 -17.05 35.18 3.54
C GLU A 318 -15.87 34.71 2.67
N LEU A 319 -15.72 35.26 1.46
CA LEU A 319 -14.57 34.97 0.61
C LEU A 319 -13.27 35.37 1.31
N ARG A 320 -13.21 36.56 1.91
CA ARG A 320 -12.01 37.01 2.65
C ARG A 320 -11.68 36.07 3.81
N ALA A 321 -12.68 35.62 4.57
CA ALA A 321 -12.48 34.68 5.67
C ALA A 321 -11.94 33.33 5.17
N GLN A 322 -12.47 32.81 4.07
CA GLN A 322 -12.00 31.56 3.46
C GLN A 322 -10.57 31.70 2.93
N LEU A 323 -10.27 32.76 2.18
CA LEU A 323 -8.91 33.03 1.69
C LEU A 323 -7.91 33.17 2.85
N GLN A 324 -8.33 33.79 3.96
CA GLN A 324 -7.50 33.88 5.15
C GLN A 324 -7.28 32.51 5.81
N ALA A 325 -8.31 31.67 5.92
CA ALA A 325 -8.18 30.31 6.44
C ALA A 325 -7.24 29.45 5.56
N MET A 326 -7.34 29.58 4.24
CA MET A 326 -6.45 28.89 3.29
C MET A 326 -5.01 29.41 3.36
N PHE A 327 -4.82 30.72 3.54
CA PHE A 327 -3.49 31.30 3.81
C PHE A 327 -2.92 30.73 5.11
N ASN A 328 -3.70 30.71 6.19
CA ASN A 328 -3.29 30.16 7.49
C ASN A 328 -2.91 28.69 7.37
N LEU A 329 -3.67 27.89 6.61
CA LEU A 329 -3.37 26.49 6.34
C LEU A 329 -2.00 26.32 5.67
N ILE A 330 -1.77 27.04 4.56
CA ILE A 330 -0.51 26.96 3.82
C ILE A 330 0.64 27.46 4.72
N LYS A 331 0.45 28.54 5.47
CA LYS A 331 1.47 29.06 6.40
C LYS A 331 1.77 28.10 7.54
N GLN A 332 0.76 27.46 8.14
CA GLN A 332 0.95 26.47 9.20
C GLN A 332 1.56 25.17 8.69
N SER A 333 1.40 24.86 7.41
CA SER A 333 2.04 23.70 6.79
C SER A 333 3.58 23.84 6.71
N THR A 334 4.11 25.07 6.72
CA THR A 334 5.57 25.32 6.73
C THR A 334 6.17 25.24 8.13
N GLN A 335 5.35 25.07 9.16
CA GLN A 335 5.79 25.02 10.55
C GLN A 335 6.19 23.60 10.96
N THR A 336 7.07 23.50 11.95
CA THR A 336 7.56 22.24 12.51
C THR A 336 7.00 21.92 13.89
N THR A 337 6.16 22.80 14.46
CA THR A 337 5.50 22.58 15.76
C THR A 337 4.67 21.30 15.74
N PRO A 338 4.69 20.46 16.80
CA PRO A 338 3.83 19.27 16.82
C PRO A 338 2.35 19.66 16.69
N PRO A 339 1.57 19.03 15.80
CA PRO A 339 0.14 19.29 15.69
C PRO A 339 -0.60 18.79 16.94
N PRO A 340 -1.77 19.36 17.26
CA PRO A 340 -2.59 18.90 18.36
C PRO A 340 -3.04 17.45 18.16
N THR A 341 -3.23 16.74 19.26
CA THR A 341 -3.67 15.36 19.29
C THR A 341 -4.98 15.24 20.06
N VAL A 342 -5.76 14.22 19.73
CA VAL A 342 -7.00 13.88 20.42
C VAL A 342 -6.81 12.64 21.27
N THR A 343 -7.39 12.63 22.46
CA THR A 343 -7.38 11.47 23.35
C THR A 343 -8.26 10.35 22.81
N PRO A 344 -8.06 9.08 23.23
CA PRO A 344 -8.96 7.99 22.85
C PRO A 344 -10.44 8.25 23.23
N GLY A 345 -10.69 8.88 24.39
CA GLY A 345 -12.04 9.22 24.83
C GLY A 345 -12.71 10.29 23.95
N GLU A 346 -11.97 11.31 23.53
CA GLU A 346 -12.46 12.33 22.60
C GLU A 346 -12.76 11.76 21.21
N ARG A 347 -11.88 10.87 20.69
CA ARG A 347 -12.15 10.17 19.43
C ARG A 347 -13.46 9.38 19.49
N LEU A 348 -13.67 8.61 20.57
CA LEU A 348 -14.90 7.84 20.75
C LEU A 348 -16.13 8.75 20.83
N ARG A 349 -16.07 9.85 21.58
CA ARG A 349 -17.17 10.82 21.66
C ARG A 349 -17.47 11.46 20.30
N GLY A 350 -16.44 11.79 19.52
CA GLY A 350 -16.60 12.26 18.15
C GLY A 350 -17.30 11.23 17.26
N GLN A 351 -16.90 9.96 17.34
CA GLN A 351 -17.50 8.87 16.56
C GLN A 351 -18.97 8.63 16.90
N LEU A 352 -19.31 8.66 18.19
CA LEU A 352 -20.70 8.54 18.66
C LEU A 352 -21.55 9.74 18.23
N ALA A 353 -20.99 10.95 18.22
CA ALA A 353 -21.68 12.12 17.72
C ALA A 353 -21.91 12.06 16.21
N LEU A 354 -20.94 11.55 15.44
CA LEU A 354 -21.08 11.35 14.00
C LEU A 354 -22.15 10.29 13.69
N SER A 355 -22.16 9.16 14.40
CA SER A 355 -23.17 8.13 14.18
C SER A 355 -24.58 8.62 14.53
N ALA A 356 -24.73 9.38 15.61
CA ALA A 356 -25.99 10.03 15.96
C ALA A 356 -26.44 11.02 14.88
N SER A 357 -25.53 11.87 14.38
CA SER A 357 -25.87 12.83 13.33
C SER A 357 -26.20 12.15 11.99
N ILE A 358 -25.52 11.06 11.65
CA ILE A 358 -25.86 10.26 10.46
C ILE A 358 -27.26 9.68 10.59
N ALA A 359 -27.60 9.12 11.76
CA ALA A 359 -28.93 8.56 12.00
C ALA A 359 -30.04 9.61 11.87
N ASP A 360 -29.78 10.83 12.35
CA ASP A 360 -30.70 11.98 12.20
C ASP A 360 -30.85 12.38 10.73
N THR A 361 -29.74 12.60 10.02
CA THR A 361 -29.73 12.99 8.59
C THR A 361 -30.37 11.94 7.68
N LEU A 362 -30.21 10.65 7.97
CA LEU A 362 -30.83 9.58 7.20
C LEU A 362 -32.36 9.57 7.33
N ASN A 363 -32.92 10.11 8.42
CA ASN A 363 -34.35 10.15 8.70
C ASN A 363 -35.09 8.81 8.43
N ARG A 364 -34.44 7.69 8.75
CA ARG A 364 -34.93 6.31 8.51
C ARG A 364 -35.15 5.93 7.03
N ASP A 365 -34.47 6.57 6.07
CA ASP A 365 -34.43 6.10 4.67
C ASP A 365 -33.50 4.87 4.56
N PRO A 366 -34.04 3.65 4.31
CA PRO A 366 -33.24 2.43 4.24
C PRO A 366 -32.31 2.40 3.02
N SER A 367 -32.72 3.01 1.90
CA SER A 367 -31.90 3.04 0.68
C SER A 367 -30.66 3.92 0.86
N ALA A 368 -30.82 5.07 1.52
CA ALA A 368 -29.71 5.95 1.87
C ALA A 368 -28.78 5.30 2.90
N ALA A 369 -29.31 4.48 3.81
CA ALA A 369 -28.52 3.74 4.79
C ALA A 369 -27.65 2.66 4.14
N ASP A 370 -28.18 1.91 3.17
CA ASP A 370 -27.43 0.89 2.43
C ASP A 370 -26.30 1.51 1.61
N ASP A 371 -26.59 2.59 0.86
CA ASP A 371 -25.59 3.30 0.07
C ASP A 371 -24.47 3.88 0.95
N LEU A 372 -24.85 4.46 2.10
CA LEU A 372 -23.89 4.98 3.08
C LEU A 372 -23.07 3.86 3.73
N GLY A 373 -23.66 2.69 3.96
CA GLY A 373 -22.98 1.49 4.43
C GLY A 373 -21.91 1.02 3.44
N LEU A 374 -22.21 0.99 2.14
CA LEU A 374 -21.23 0.68 1.09
C LEU A 374 -20.11 1.73 1.03
N LEU A 375 -20.45 3.01 1.16
CA LEU A 375 -19.48 4.10 1.17
C LEU A 375 -18.50 3.99 2.35
N THR A 376 -19.02 3.80 3.57
CA THR A 376 -18.23 3.78 4.82
C THR A 376 -17.46 2.48 5.03
N SER A 377 -17.91 1.37 4.43
CA SER A 377 -17.19 0.08 4.45
C SER A 377 -16.11 -0.04 3.37
N GLY A 378 -15.81 1.03 2.61
CA GLY A 378 -14.81 1.00 1.54
C GLY A 378 -15.26 0.25 0.26
N ARG A 379 -16.53 -0.17 0.20
CA ARG A 379 -17.17 -0.81 -0.96
C ARG A 379 -17.75 0.21 -1.95
N GLN A 380 -17.22 1.42 -1.95
CA GLN A 380 -17.64 2.54 -2.79
C GLN A 380 -17.61 2.25 -4.31
N ALA A 381 -16.85 1.25 -4.75
CA ALA A 381 -16.83 0.81 -6.15
C ALA A 381 -18.16 0.21 -6.62
N GLU A 382 -18.96 -0.31 -5.69
CA GLU A 382 -20.27 -0.93 -5.94
C GLU A 382 -21.38 0.11 -6.12
N LEU A 383 -21.14 1.36 -5.71
CA LEU A 383 -22.07 2.45 -5.87
C LEU A 383 -22.04 2.98 -7.31
N SER A 384 -23.22 3.24 -7.87
CA SER A 384 -23.34 4.10 -9.06
C SER A 384 -22.81 5.51 -8.75
N PRO A 385 -22.42 6.32 -9.76
CA PRO A 385 -21.99 7.70 -9.51
C PRO A 385 -23.03 8.53 -8.75
N GLU A 386 -24.31 8.34 -9.07
CA GLU A 386 -25.43 8.98 -8.37
C GLU A 386 -25.56 8.53 -6.92
N ALA A 387 -25.56 7.21 -6.67
CA ALA A 387 -25.62 6.67 -5.32
C ALA A 387 -24.43 7.12 -4.46
N TRP A 388 -23.22 7.12 -5.03
CA TRP A 388 -22.01 7.63 -4.38
C TRP A 388 -22.14 9.11 -4.03
N CYS A 389 -22.59 9.93 -4.97
CA CYS A 389 -22.72 11.38 -4.79
C CYS A 389 -23.79 11.70 -3.73
N LYS A 390 -24.94 10.99 -3.76
CA LYS A 390 -25.98 11.09 -2.74
C LYS A 390 -25.47 10.69 -1.35
N ALA A 391 -24.81 9.53 -1.23
CA ALA A 391 -24.26 9.04 0.04
C ALA A 391 -23.19 9.99 0.61
N MET A 392 -22.30 10.51 -0.24
CA MET A 392 -21.29 11.49 0.18
C MET A 392 -21.93 12.81 0.67
N ARG A 393 -23.00 13.29 0.01
CA ARG A 393 -23.75 14.45 0.49
C ARG A 393 -24.33 14.18 1.88
N VAL A 394 -24.99 13.03 2.07
CA VAL A 394 -25.56 12.64 3.38
C VAL A 394 -24.48 12.60 4.45
N TYR A 395 -23.36 11.92 4.19
CA TYR A 395 -22.24 11.84 5.13
C TYR A 395 -21.68 13.23 5.47
N ARG A 396 -21.48 14.08 4.46
CA ARG A 396 -20.91 15.42 4.63
C ARG A 396 -21.84 16.36 5.40
N HIS A 397 -23.13 16.35 5.09
CA HIS A 397 -24.14 17.11 5.82
C HIS A 397 -24.25 16.65 7.26
N ALA A 398 -24.29 15.34 7.51
CA ALA A 398 -24.26 14.79 8.86
C ALA A 398 -23.02 15.25 9.64
N PHE A 399 -21.84 15.28 9.00
CA PHE A 399 -20.65 15.81 9.64
C PHE A 399 -20.81 17.30 9.99
N ASP A 400 -21.30 18.13 9.07
CA ASP A 400 -21.41 19.58 9.27
C ASP A 400 -22.46 19.96 10.34
N THR A 401 -23.51 19.13 10.54
CA THR A 401 -24.56 19.37 11.56
C THR A 401 -24.16 18.97 12.98
N MET A 402 -23.06 18.21 13.15
CA MET A 402 -22.57 17.83 14.48
C MET A 402 -22.18 19.04 15.34
N PRO A 403 -22.16 18.91 16.68
CA PRO A 403 -21.55 19.93 17.54
C PRO A 403 -20.09 20.23 17.15
N GLN A 404 -19.70 21.51 17.19
CA GLN A 404 -18.38 21.97 16.72
C GLN A 404 -17.20 21.24 17.38
N THR A 405 -17.30 20.93 18.68
CA THR A 405 -16.30 20.16 19.43
C THR A 405 -16.17 18.72 18.94
N ALA A 406 -17.29 18.08 18.57
CA ALA A 406 -17.28 16.73 18.03
C ALA A 406 -16.70 16.68 16.62
N ARG A 407 -17.03 17.66 15.76
CA ARG A 407 -16.41 17.81 14.43
C ARG A 407 -14.90 17.95 14.52
N GLU A 408 -14.44 18.75 15.48
CA GLU A 408 -13.02 18.97 15.74
C GLU A 408 -12.32 17.66 16.15
N TRP A 409 -12.89 16.89 17.07
CA TRP A 409 -12.30 15.61 17.49
C TRP A 409 -12.20 14.60 16.35
N ILE A 410 -13.25 14.50 15.53
CA ILE A 410 -13.24 13.64 14.35
C ILE A 410 -12.17 14.12 13.36
N THR A 411 -12.13 15.41 13.06
CA THR A 411 -11.18 15.99 12.11
C THR A 411 -9.74 15.74 12.54
N LEU A 412 -9.39 16.08 13.79
CA LEU A 412 -8.04 15.85 14.32
C LEU A 412 -7.69 14.35 14.40
N GLY A 413 -8.67 13.50 14.69
CA GLY A 413 -8.52 12.05 14.67
C GLY A 413 -8.16 11.51 13.28
N GLU A 414 -8.88 11.96 12.24
CA GLU A 414 -8.60 11.56 10.87
C GLU A 414 -7.28 12.13 10.34
N LEU A 415 -6.94 13.36 10.72
CA LEU A 415 -5.63 13.95 10.39
C LEU A 415 -4.50 13.18 11.09
N ASP A 416 -4.65 12.76 12.34
CA ASP A 416 -3.69 11.90 13.04
C ASP A 416 -3.50 10.55 12.31
N ASN A 417 -4.61 9.90 11.93
CA ASN A 417 -4.56 8.66 11.15
C ASN A 417 -3.85 8.85 9.80
N SER A 418 -4.18 9.93 9.08
CA SER A 418 -3.58 10.27 7.78
C SER A 418 -2.09 10.59 7.89
N ARG A 419 -1.66 11.27 8.96
CA ARG A 419 -0.24 11.54 9.23
C ARG A 419 0.52 10.25 9.52
N ARG A 420 -0.04 9.39 10.37
CA ARG A 420 0.58 8.10 10.72
C ARG A 420 0.72 7.22 9.49
N SER A 421 -0.35 7.04 8.72
CA SER A 421 -0.31 6.21 7.50
C SER A 421 0.66 6.78 6.45
N THR A 422 0.65 8.10 6.22
CA THR A 422 1.57 8.75 5.27
C THR A 422 3.01 8.67 5.74
N SER A 423 3.29 8.83 7.04
CA SER A 423 4.63 8.70 7.61
C SER A 423 5.17 7.27 7.46
N LEU A 424 4.33 6.26 7.68
CA LEU A 424 4.69 4.85 7.46
C LEU A 424 5.00 4.60 5.98
N LEU A 425 4.18 5.14 5.06
CA LEU A 425 4.41 5.04 3.62
C LEU A 425 5.73 5.71 3.20
N ILE A 426 5.99 6.93 3.65
CA ILE A 426 7.27 7.64 3.40
C ILE A 426 8.44 6.79 3.90
N THR A 427 8.32 6.22 5.10
CA THR A 427 9.37 5.38 5.69
C THR A 427 9.59 4.10 4.88
N ALA A 428 8.52 3.42 4.48
CA ALA A 428 8.59 2.25 3.62
C ALA A 428 9.25 2.58 2.27
N LEU A 429 8.87 3.70 1.63
CA LEU A 429 9.48 4.15 0.38
C LEU A 429 10.96 4.49 0.54
N LYS A 430 11.34 5.13 1.66
CA LYS A 430 12.76 5.40 2.00
C LYS A 430 13.54 4.10 2.20
N ASN A 431 12.95 3.10 2.86
CA ASN A 431 13.59 1.80 3.05
C ASN A 431 13.75 1.03 1.73
N LEU A 432 12.74 1.07 0.86
CA LEU A 432 12.79 0.46 -0.46
C LEU A 432 13.82 1.14 -1.37
N SER A 433 13.92 2.48 -1.33
CA SER A 433 14.92 3.20 -2.11
C SER A 433 16.34 2.89 -1.62
N VAL A 434 16.56 2.82 -0.30
CA VAL A 434 17.84 2.39 0.28
C VAL A 434 18.19 0.96 -0.11
N ALA A 435 17.22 0.03 -0.09
CA ALA A 435 17.43 -1.34 -0.57
C ALA A 435 17.80 -1.36 -2.06
N ALA A 436 17.06 -0.63 -2.91
CA ALA A 436 17.36 -0.52 -4.34
C ALA A 436 18.74 0.08 -4.61
N SER A 437 19.16 1.10 -3.86
CA SER A 437 20.51 1.68 -3.95
C SER A 437 21.60 0.71 -3.50
N ARG A 438 21.34 -0.14 -2.48
CA ARG A 438 22.26 -1.21 -2.09
C ARG A 438 22.37 -2.30 -3.16
N TYR A 439 21.27 -2.66 -3.81
CA TYR A 439 21.30 -3.57 -4.97
C TYR A 439 22.09 -2.96 -6.14
N GLN A 440 21.95 -1.67 -6.43
CA GLN A 440 22.74 -0.99 -7.46
C GLN A 440 24.22 -0.88 -7.08
N ALA A 441 24.55 -0.62 -5.82
CA ALA A 441 25.92 -0.60 -5.32
C ALA A 441 26.55 -2.01 -5.36
N ALA A 442 25.78 -3.05 -5.03
CA ALA A 442 26.21 -4.45 -5.17
C ALA A 442 26.39 -4.84 -6.64
N ALA A 443 25.49 -4.41 -7.52
CA ALA A 443 25.61 -4.61 -8.97
C ALA A 443 26.82 -3.87 -9.56
N ALA A 444 27.10 -2.65 -9.08
CA ALA A 444 28.29 -1.89 -9.45
C ALA A 444 29.58 -2.52 -8.90
N GLN A 445 29.55 -3.09 -7.70
CA GLN A 445 30.67 -3.85 -7.13
C GLN A 445 30.93 -5.15 -7.89
N THR A 446 29.89 -5.85 -8.38
CA THR A 446 30.07 -6.97 -9.34
C THR A 446 30.56 -6.52 -10.72
N ALA A 447 30.27 -5.27 -11.12
CA ALA A 447 30.80 -4.70 -12.36
C ALA A 447 32.25 -4.21 -12.25
N SER A 448 32.73 -3.95 -11.02
CA SER A 448 34.13 -3.58 -10.72
C SER A 448 34.95 -4.72 -10.11
N ALA A 449 34.39 -5.92 -9.95
CA ALA A 449 35.16 -7.12 -9.65
C ALA A 449 35.98 -7.51 -10.90
N PRO A 450 37.23 -8.01 -10.76
CA PRO A 450 37.96 -8.54 -11.91
C PRO A 450 37.11 -9.65 -12.55
N LYS A 451 36.84 -9.56 -13.86
CA LYS A 451 36.13 -10.61 -14.61
C LYS A 451 36.96 -11.89 -14.51
N VAL A 452 36.55 -12.83 -13.67
CA VAL A 452 37.04 -14.20 -13.75
C VAL A 452 36.37 -14.83 -14.97
N PHE A 453 37.17 -15.14 -15.99
CA PHE A 453 36.70 -15.79 -17.20
C PHE A 453 36.18 -17.21 -16.89
N ASP A 454 34.87 -17.44 -17.09
CA ASP A 454 34.26 -18.76 -16.86
C ASP A 454 34.25 -19.59 -18.16
N TYR A 455 35.31 -20.38 -18.34
CA TYR A 455 35.44 -21.32 -19.45
C TYR A 455 34.28 -22.34 -19.49
N ALA A 456 33.71 -22.71 -18.34
CA ALA A 456 32.62 -23.69 -18.29
C ALA A 456 31.34 -23.16 -18.97
N GLN A 457 31.12 -21.84 -18.95
CA GLN A 457 30.00 -21.22 -19.65
C GLN A 457 30.11 -21.35 -21.18
N LEU A 458 31.31 -21.19 -21.74
CA LEU A 458 31.55 -21.35 -23.18
C LEU A 458 31.33 -22.80 -23.62
N VAL A 459 31.87 -23.75 -22.84
CA VAL A 459 31.66 -25.18 -23.07
C VAL A 459 30.17 -25.52 -23.05
N ARG A 460 29.42 -25.00 -22.05
CA ARG A 460 27.97 -25.24 -21.95
C ARG A 460 27.23 -24.74 -23.19
N GLN A 461 27.51 -23.52 -23.65
CA GLN A 461 26.88 -22.95 -24.85
C GLN A 461 27.18 -23.77 -26.12
N ARG A 462 28.36 -24.39 -26.19
CA ARG A 462 28.77 -25.23 -27.32
C ARG A 462 28.17 -26.64 -27.27
N VAL A 463 27.98 -27.21 -26.09
CA VAL A 463 27.55 -28.62 -25.90
C VAL A 463 26.04 -28.77 -25.80
N GLN A 464 25.36 -27.85 -25.14
CA GLN A 464 23.92 -27.94 -24.87
C GLN A 464 23.05 -28.11 -26.13
N PRO A 465 23.27 -27.36 -27.24
CA PRO A 465 22.46 -27.53 -28.45
C PRO A 465 22.63 -28.89 -29.16
N ASN A 466 23.70 -29.63 -28.84
CA ASN A 466 24.02 -30.91 -29.48
C ASN A 466 23.43 -32.13 -28.73
N ILE A 467 22.79 -31.91 -27.58
CA ILE A 467 22.15 -32.95 -26.78
C ILE A 467 20.88 -33.41 -27.49
N VAL A 468 20.89 -34.64 -27.98
CA VAL A 468 19.71 -35.29 -28.59
C VAL A 468 19.36 -36.51 -27.76
N TRP A 469 18.30 -36.39 -26.95
CA TRP A 469 17.81 -37.46 -26.10
C TRP A 469 16.29 -37.33 -25.89
N ASN A 470 15.56 -38.42 -26.07
CA ASN A 470 14.08 -38.45 -26.00
C ASN A 470 13.57 -39.17 -24.74
N GLY A 471 14.38 -39.24 -23.68
CA GLY A 471 14.00 -39.86 -22.41
C GLY A 471 13.31 -38.90 -21.44
N LYS A 472 12.96 -39.40 -20.25
CA LYS A 472 12.26 -38.62 -19.22
C LYS A 472 13.21 -37.60 -18.58
N VAL A 473 12.84 -36.32 -18.61
CA VAL A 473 13.55 -35.26 -17.88
C VAL A 473 13.43 -35.52 -16.38
N ASP A 474 14.57 -35.65 -15.70
CA ASP A 474 14.71 -35.98 -14.28
C ASP A 474 16.01 -35.33 -13.75
N HIS A 475 16.22 -35.26 -12.42
CA HIS A 475 17.38 -34.60 -11.80
C HIS A 475 18.69 -35.42 -11.88
N ARG A 476 18.91 -36.08 -13.03
CA ARG A 476 20.07 -36.94 -13.28
C ARG A 476 21.25 -36.12 -13.78
N GLU A 477 22.45 -36.57 -13.44
CA GLU A 477 23.68 -35.89 -13.83
C GLU A 477 24.71 -36.90 -14.33
N THR A 478 25.32 -36.61 -15.48
CA THR A 478 26.50 -37.35 -15.96
C THR A 478 27.70 -36.41 -15.88
N VAL A 479 28.75 -36.85 -15.21
CA VAL A 479 30.00 -36.11 -15.11
C VAL A 479 31.01 -36.75 -16.07
N VAL A 480 31.53 -35.95 -17.00
CA VAL A 480 32.41 -36.40 -18.08
C VAL A 480 33.69 -35.59 -18.06
N GLU A 481 34.82 -36.28 -18.05
CA GLU A 481 36.16 -35.72 -18.25
C GLU A 481 36.47 -35.69 -19.75
N VAL A 482 36.95 -34.53 -20.22
CA VAL A 482 37.24 -34.26 -21.61
C VAL A 482 38.69 -33.81 -21.74
N HIS A 483 39.42 -34.41 -22.67
CA HIS A 483 40.77 -34.00 -23.05
C HIS A 483 40.75 -33.40 -24.46
N CYS A 484 41.46 -32.29 -24.65
CA CYS A 484 41.52 -31.56 -25.92
C CYS A 484 42.95 -31.10 -26.24
N THR A 485 43.22 -30.88 -27.52
CA THR A 485 44.40 -30.14 -27.98
C THR A 485 44.25 -28.65 -27.68
N SER A 486 45.34 -27.88 -27.70
CA SER A 486 45.30 -26.42 -27.50
C SER A 486 44.47 -25.68 -28.57
N THR A 487 44.24 -26.31 -29.73
CA THR A 487 43.40 -25.75 -30.82
C THR A 487 41.90 -26.03 -30.65
N GLY A 488 41.52 -26.87 -29.67
CA GLY A 488 40.15 -27.26 -29.36
C GLY A 488 39.75 -28.67 -29.81
N ASN A 489 40.63 -29.43 -30.46
CA ASN A 489 40.25 -30.74 -31.01
C ASN A 489 40.15 -31.78 -29.89
N LEU A 490 39.09 -32.59 -29.91
CA LEU A 490 38.83 -33.61 -28.90
C LEU A 490 39.83 -34.78 -28.99
N GLU A 491 40.52 -35.08 -27.89
CA GLU A 491 41.43 -36.23 -27.79
C GLU A 491 40.78 -37.43 -27.10
N SER A 492 40.09 -37.21 -25.98
CA SER A 492 39.36 -38.27 -25.27
C SER A 492 38.18 -37.75 -24.46
N VAL A 493 37.17 -38.61 -24.26
CA VAL A 493 35.96 -38.33 -23.48
C VAL A 493 35.66 -39.53 -22.61
N LYS A 494 35.65 -39.34 -21.30
CA LYS A 494 35.47 -40.41 -20.32
C LYS A 494 34.42 -40.04 -19.29
N ILE A 495 33.45 -40.92 -19.05
CA ILE A 495 32.48 -40.73 -17.98
C ILE A 495 33.19 -41.00 -16.64
N VAL A 496 33.23 -39.99 -15.78
CA VAL A 496 33.75 -40.07 -14.40
C VAL A 496 32.64 -40.49 -13.45
N ARG A 497 31.40 -40.05 -13.72
CA ARG A 497 30.22 -40.42 -12.95
C ARG A 497 29.03 -40.64 -13.89
N SER A 498 28.51 -41.87 -13.89
CA SER A 498 27.30 -42.24 -14.62
C SER A 498 26.06 -41.70 -13.91
N SER A 499 25.06 -41.32 -14.70
CA SER A 499 23.73 -40.92 -14.22
C SER A 499 22.83 -42.08 -13.76
N GLY A 500 23.29 -43.32 -13.96
CA GLY A 500 22.48 -44.53 -13.78
C GLY A 500 21.58 -44.86 -14.98
N ASP A 501 21.52 -44.03 -16.03
CA ASP A 501 20.84 -44.32 -17.29
C ASP A 501 21.84 -44.34 -18.45
N ARG A 502 22.05 -45.53 -19.02
CA ARG A 502 23.00 -45.73 -20.13
C ARG A 502 22.59 -44.96 -21.39
N SER A 503 21.30 -44.71 -21.60
CA SER A 503 20.81 -43.97 -22.77
C SER A 503 21.13 -42.48 -22.65
N TRP A 504 21.01 -41.90 -21.45
CA TRP A 504 21.39 -40.52 -21.17
C TRP A 504 22.90 -40.33 -21.18
N ASP A 505 23.65 -41.23 -20.54
CA ASP A 505 25.11 -41.18 -20.55
C ASP A 505 25.69 -41.26 -21.97
N LYS A 506 25.08 -42.08 -22.84
CA LYS A 506 25.44 -42.15 -24.26
C LYS A 506 25.12 -40.83 -24.97
N ALA A 507 23.95 -40.24 -24.75
CA ALA A 507 23.57 -38.97 -25.36
C ALA A 507 24.48 -37.81 -24.91
N ALA A 508 24.88 -37.78 -23.64
CA ALA A 508 25.79 -36.79 -23.07
C ALA A 508 27.19 -36.87 -23.73
N VAL A 509 27.73 -38.08 -23.88
CA VAL A 509 29.01 -38.28 -24.58
C VAL A 509 28.93 -37.92 -26.06
N GLU A 510 27.84 -38.27 -26.74
CA GLU A 510 27.64 -37.91 -28.16
C GLU A 510 27.47 -36.40 -28.37
N ALA A 511 26.84 -35.69 -27.44
CA ALA A 511 26.75 -34.23 -27.47
C ALA A 511 28.13 -33.57 -27.39
N ILE A 512 29.01 -34.07 -26.51
CA ILE A 512 30.40 -33.59 -26.38
C ILE A 512 31.19 -33.85 -27.66
N LYS A 513 31.06 -35.04 -28.27
CA LYS A 513 31.75 -35.36 -29.53
C LYS A 513 31.29 -34.49 -30.69
N ARG A 514 29.99 -34.16 -30.77
CA ARG A 514 29.44 -33.24 -31.79
C ARG A 514 29.87 -31.79 -31.60
N SER A 515 30.41 -31.47 -30.43
CA SER A 515 30.92 -30.14 -30.10
C SER A 515 32.39 -29.95 -30.46
N ASP A 516 33.05 -30.93 -31.06
CA ASP A 516 34.42 -30.81 -31.60
C ASP A 516 34.46 -29.81 -32.79
N PRO A 517 35.34 -28.79 -32.79
CA PRO A 517 36.27 -28.40 -31.73
C PRO A 517 35.63 -27.60 -30.59
N MET A 518 36.16 -27.80 -29.39
CA MET A 518 35.81 -27.10 -28.14
C MET A 518 36.17 -25.60 -28.20
N PRO A 519 35.43 -24.75 -27.46
CA PRO A 519 35.64 -23.31 -27.51
C PRO A 519 37.01 -22.94 -26.95
N ARG A 520 37.60 -21.88 -27.50
CA ARG A 520 38.86 -21.30 -27.02
C ARG A 520 38.59 -20.28 -25.91
N ASP A 521 39.51 -20.20 -24.97
CA ASP A 521 39.50 -19.21 -23.89
C ASP A 521 39.94 -17.82 -24.39
N GLU A 522 40.05 -16.86 -23.47
CA GLU A 522 40.50 -15.49 -23.77
C GLU A 522 41.96 -15.40 -24.24
N ASN A 523 42.78 -16.42 -23.98
CA ASN A 523 44.15 -16.53 -24.47
C ASN A 523 44.22 -17.17 -25.87
N GLY A 524 43.06 -17.58 -26.43
CA GLY A 524 42.96 -18.23 -27.73
C GLY A 524 43.31 -19.72 -27.71
N GLU A 525 43.41 -20.33 -26.51
CA GLU A 525 43.72 -21.75 -26.33
C GLU A 525 42.57 -22.51 -25.66
N THR A 526 42.54 -23.83 -25.83
CA THR A 526 41.59 -24.72 -25.13
C THR A 526 42.32 -25.44 -24.00
N PRO A 527 41.79 -25.49 -22.77
CA PRO A 527 42.35 -26.28 -21.68
C PRO A 527 42.52 -27.76 -22.09
N ARG A 528 43.69 -28.33 -21.77
CA ARG A 528 44.04 -29.71 -22.14
C ARG A 528 43.15 -30.76 -21.49
N SER A 529 42.60 -30.47 -20.32
CA SER A 529 41.59 -31.32 -19.67
C SER A 529 40.63 -30.48 -18.83
N PHE A 530 39.36 -30.87 -18.83
CA PHE A 530 38.33 -30.28 -17.97
C PHE A 530 37.17 -31.25 -17.75
N THR A 531 36.36 -30.98 -16.73
CA THR A 531 35.19 -31.81 -16.38
C THR A 531 33.90 -31.06 -16.67
N ILE A 532 32.94 -31.73 -17.31
CA ILE A 532 31.61 -31.21 -17.63
C ILE A 532 30.56 -32.02 -16.89
N THR A 533 29.58 -31.35 -16.30
CA THR A 533 28.37 -32.01 -15.75
C THR A 533 27.18 -31.72 -16.65
N LEU A 534 26.55 -32.76 -17.20
CA LEU A 534 25.37 -32.65 -18.07
C LEU A 534 24.12 -33.13 -17.35
N ARG A 535 23.02 -32.36 -17.50
CA ARG A 535 21.70 -32.67 -16.95
C ARG A 535 20.63 -32.73 -18.05
N PRO A 536 19.67 -33.67 -18.02
CA PRO A 536 18.56 -33.67 -18.95
C PRO A 536 17.62 -32.48 -18.69
N GLY A 537 17.21 -31.77 -19.75
CA GLY A 537 16.14 -30.75 -19.70
C GLY A 537 16.55 -29.36 -19.19
N VAL A 538 17.85 -29.06 -19.11
CA VAL A 538 18.37 -27.71 -18.78
C VAL A 538 18.96 -27.06 -20.01
#